data_AF-G0NJT2-F1
#
_entry.id   AF-G0NJT2-F1
#
_cell.length_a   1.000
_cell.length_b   1.000
_cell.length_c   1.000
_cell.angle_alpha   90.00
_cell.angle_beta   90.00
_cell.angle_gamma   90.00
#
_symmetry.space_group_name_H-M   'P 1'
#
loop_
_entity.id
_entity.type
_entity.pdbx_description
1 polymer ?
#
loop_
_entity_poly.entity_id
_entity_poly.type
_entity_poly.pdbx_seq_one_letter_code
_entity_poly.pdbx_strand_id
1 'polypeptide(L)'
;MNSNIEKCIEIIAKKLEANLHLQRDDLLLGSRLTANQMTNYRLIQTADGIIKRWPSESKSIAAIQKETLDAILTTVKHSIRDIVARMHVETRGMTKSVAPYMQELLTYITHIDQHMAHISRAVCHSHILSQIAEYVIDSFILNATLVRSHLSDERQLIVIDFSRLLEAVRSMEWPSKYGDTSRLLDLFGKDVDFMLKVEGVRKSILVQLLISDSPSEVPLPNQSVKWTPEEYVAWYEDHSELEVLAFLNGLVTSYNSSVISRGQQQYVEHYPRIVKLLQDSF
;
A
#
# COMPACT_ATOMS: atom_id res chain seq x y z
N MET A 1 -18.03 -16.17 40.52
CA MET A 1 -18.10 -14.74 40.16
C MET A 1 -17.72 -14.52 38.69
N ASN A 2 -16.60 -15.08 38.22
CA ASN A 2 -16.16 -14.98 36.80
C ASN A 2 -17.20 -15.43 35.76
N SER A 3 -17.92 -16.54 36.00
CA SER A 3 -18.97 -17.00 35.06
C SER A 3 -20.13 -16.02 34.85
N ASN A 4 -20.44 -15.17 35.85
CA ASN A 4 -21.49 -14.15 35.69
C ASN A 4 -20.99 -12.94 34.89
N ILE A 5 -19.71 -12.56 35.09
CA ILE A 5 -19.07 -11.47 34.34
C ILE A 5 -18.97 -11.84 32.87
N GLU A 6 -18.53 -13.06 32.57
CA GLU A 6 -18.45 -13.60 31.21
C GLU A 6 -19.83 -13.58 30.51
N LYS A 7 -20.89 -14.06 31.17
CA LYS A 7 -22.25 -13.98 30.62
C LYS A 7 -22.72 -12.55 30.34
N CYS A 8 -22.40 -11.61 31.22
CA CYS A 8 -22.72 -10.19 31.00
C CYS A 8 -21.95 -9.62 29.80
N ILE A 9 -20.66 -9.95 29.67
CA ILE A 9 -19.81 -9.55 28.55
C ILE A 9 -20.35 -10.11 27.24
N GLU A 10 -20.80 -11.36 27.19
CA GLU A 10 -21.42 -11.95 26.01
C GLU A 10 -22.71 -11.23 25.58
N ILE A 11 -23.53 -10.80 26.54
CA ILE A 11 -24.73 -9.99 26.24
C ILE A 11 -24.31 -8.63 25.68
N ILE A 12 -23.25 -8.02 26.22
CA ILE A 12 -22.73 -6.74 25.71
C ILE A 12 -22.16 -6.93 24.30
N ALA A 13 -21.40 -7.99 24.05
CA ALA A 13 -20.84 -8.32 22.74
C ALA A 13 -21.94 -8.36 21.67
N LYS A 14 -23.00 -9.13 21.90
CA LYS A 14 -24.16 -9.21 21.00
C LYS A 14 -24.84 -7.86 20.77
N LYS A 15 -24.90 -7.01 21.80
CA LYS A 15 -25.45 -5.66 21.68
C LYS A 15 -24.53 -4.74 20.88
N LEU A 16 -23.21 -4.81 21.07
CA LEU A 16 -22.26 -4.04 20.27
C LEU A 16 -22.41 -4.42 18.80
N GLU A 17 -22.35 -5.71 18.50
CA GLU A 17 -22.48 -6.25 17.14
C GLU A 17 -23.77 -5.80 16.45
N ALA A 18 -24.91 -5.89 17.14
CA ALA A 18 -26.21 -5.50 16.58
C ALA A 18 -26.35 -3.99 16.27
N ASN A 19 -25.46 -3.14 16.81
CA ASN A 19 -25.47 -1.69 16.59
C ASN A 19 -24.33 -1.21 15.67
N LEU A 20 -23.50 -2.13 15.15
CA LEU A 20 -22.46 -1.78 14.18
C LEU A 20 -23.06 -1.56 12.79
N HIS A 21 -22.55 -0.52 12.14
CA HIS A 21 -22.91 -0.15 10.76
C HIS A 21 -21.73 -0.45 9.84
N LEU A 22 -21.64 -1.68 9.34
CA LEU A 22 -20.49 -2.16 8.54
C LEU A 22 -20.75 -2.17 7.03
N GLN A 23 -21.81 -1.50 6.56
CA GLN A 23 -22.06 -1.35 5.13
C GLN A 23 -20.99 -0.46 4.50
N ARG A 24 -20.64 -0.70 3.22
CA ARG A 24 -19.55 0.01 2.53
C ARG A 24 -19.67 1.53 2.66
N ASP A 25 -20.86 2.07 2.44
CA ASP A 25 -21.12 3.52 2.49
C ASP A 25 -20.93 4.13 3.88
N ASP A 26 -21.17 3.35 4.94
CA ASP A 26 -20.94 3.76 6.32
C ASP A 26 -19.45 3.73 6.70
N LEU A 27 -18.61 3.04 5.92
CA LEU A 27 -17.17 2.92 6.16
C LEU A 27 -16.32 3.85 5.28
N LEU A 28 -16.90 4.49 4.25
CA LEU A 28 -16.18 5.43 3.38
C LEU A 28 -15.81 6.72 4.13
N LEU A 29 -14.52 7.03 4.17
CA LEU A 29 -14.00 8.20 4.90
C LEU A 29 -14.08 9.46 4.03
N GLY A 30 -15.06 10.31 4.29
CA GLY A 30 -15.22 11.60 3.62
C GLY A 30 -14.68 12.76 4.45
N SER A 31 -14.97 13.99 4.01
CA SER A 31 -14.63 15.20 4.78
C SER A 31 -15.54 15.45 5.99
N ARG A 32 -16.62 14.67 6.13
CA ARG A 32 -17.61 14.80 7.20
C ARG A 32 -17.91 13.44 7.81
N LEU A 33 -18.06 13.44 9.13
CA LEU A 33 -18.46 12.27 9.90
C LEU A 33 -19.96 12.07 9.81
N THR A 34 -20.38 10.87 9.42
CA THR A 34 -21.78 10.47 9.49
C THR A 34 -22.17 10.04 10.90
N ALA A 35 -23.48 10.02 11.19
CA ALA A 35 -23.98 9.52 12.46
C ALA A 35 -23.60 8.04 12.68
N ASN A 36 -23.65 7.23 11.63
CA ASN A 36 -23.30 5.81 11.67
C ASN A 36 -21.81 5.60 11.97
N GLN A 37 -20.93 6.39 11.35
CA GLN A 37 -19.48 6.37 11.65
C GLN A 37 -19.20 6.74 13.10
N MET A 38 -19.82 7.81 13.59
CA MET A 38 -19.68 8.23 14.98
C MET A 38 -20.17 7.15 15.96
N THR A 39 -21.26 6.46 15.63
CA THR A 39 -21.74 5.30 16.39
C THR A 39 -20.69 4.20 16.41
N ASN A 40 -20.16 3.79 15.25
CA ASN A 40 -19.10 2.77 15.18
C ASN A 40 -17.88 3.14 16.04
N TYR A 41 -17.39 4.37 15.95
CA TYR A 41 -16.21 4.81 16.72
C TYR A 41 -16.46 4.77 18.23
N ARG A 42 -17.64 5.17 18.69
CA ARG A 42 -18.03 5.06 20.10
C ARG A 42 -18.13 3.61 20.57
N LEU A 43 -18.65 2.72 19.72
CA LEU A 43 -18.73 1.28 20.02
C LEU A 43 -17.32 0.66 20.12
N ILE A 44 -16.40 1.03 19.22
CA ILE A 44 -14.99 0.60 19.28
C ILE A 44 -14.31 1.09 20.57
N GLN A 45 -14.54 2.35 20.97
CA GLN A 45 -14.01 2.89 22.23
C GLN A 45 -14.60 2.18 23.45
N THR A 46 -15.89 1.86 23.41
CA THR A 46 -16.56 1.10 24.48
C THR A 46 -15.98 -0.30 24.59
N ALA A 47 -15.77 -0.99 23.46
CA ALA A 47 -15.11 -2.28 23.39
C ALA A 47 -13.69 -2.23 23.99
N ASP A 48 -12.88 -1.23 23.61
CA ASP A 48 -11.53 -1.00 24.15
C ASP A 48 -11.53 -0.87 25.69
N GLY A 49 -12.46 -0.08 26.22
CA GLY A 49 -12.60 0.10 27.67
C GLY A 49 -12.95 -1.20 28.41
N ILE A 50 -13.81 -2.03 27.83
CA ILE A 50 -14.20 -3.32 28.41
C ILE A 50 -13.05 -4.33 28.34
N ILE A 51 -12.37 -4.44 27.19
CA ILE A 51 -11.23 -5.34 27.00
C ILE A 51 -10.11 -5.02 28.01
N LYS A 52 -9.80 -3.74 28.21
CA LYS A 52 -8.77 -3.30 29.18
C LYS A 52 -9.15 -3.65 30.62
N ARG A 53 -10.44 -3.64 30.95
CA ARG A 53 -10.91 -3.90 32.31
C ARG A 53 -11.06 -5.41 32.61
N TRP A 54 -11.46 -6.21 31.63
CA TRP A 54 -11.70 -7.66 31.77
C TRP A 54 -11.05 -8.45 30.62
N PRO A 55 -9.71 -8.49 30.53
CA PRO A 55 -9.01 -9.07 29.38
C PRO A 55 -9.21 -10.58 29.23
N SER A 56 -9.38 -11.34 30.31
CA SER A 56 -9.58 -12.79 30.26
C SER A 56 -10.96 -13.20 29.76
N GLU A 57 -11.97 -12.36 30.01
CA GLU A 57 -13.38 -12.64 29.72
C GLU A 57 -13.87 -11.95 28.44
N SER A 58 -13.16 -10.95 27.91
CA SER A 58 -13.62 -10.11 26.77
C SER A 58 -13.23 -10.63 25.39
N LYS A 59 -13.05 -11.94 25.21
CA LYS A 59 -12.60 -12.51 23.93
C LYS A 59 -13.57 -12.21 22.78
N SER A 60 -14.88 -12.32 23.02
CA SER A 60 -15.93 -12.02 22.04
C SER A 60 -15.94 -10.54 21.65
N ILE A 61 -15.82 -9.63 22.63
CA ILE A 61 -15.73 -8.19 22.37
C ILE A 61 -14.45 -7.84 21.61
N ALA A 62 -13.32 -8.47 21.92
CA ALA A 62 -12.07 -8.29 21.19
C ALA A 62 -12.17 -8.75 19.73
N ALA A 63 -12.87 -9.85 19.47
CA ALA A 63 -13.14 -10.31 18.11
C ALA A 63 -13.98 -9.29 17.33
N ILE A 64 -15.08 -8.80 17.90
CA ILE A 64 -15.95 -7.78 17.27
C ILE A 64 -15.17 -6.49 16.99
N GLN A 65 -14.36 -6.03 17.94
CA GLN A 65 -13.54 -4.83 17.75
C GLN A 65 -12.55 -5.02 16.59
N LYS A 66 -11.88 -6.17 16.56
CA LYS A 66 -10.94 -6.51 15.50
C LYS A 66 -11.63 -6.55 14.13
N GLU A 67 -12.73 -7.28 14.00
CA GLU A 67 -13.49 -7.39 12.75
C GLU A 67 -13.98 -6.02 12.24
N THR A 68 -14.41 -5.15 13.16
CA THR A 68 -14.82 -3.78 12.82
C THR A 68 -13.65 -2.95 12.28
N LEU A 69 -12.49 -3.03 12.95
CA LEU A 69 -11.28 -2.31 12.52
C LEU A 69 -10.74 -2.85 11.19
N ASP A 70 -10.77 -4.17 11.00
CA ASP A 70 -10.36 -4.84 9.77
C ASP A 70 -11.28 -4.45 8.60
N ALA A 71 -12.59 -4.30 8.84
CA ALA A 71 -13.55 -3.80 7.85
C ALA A 71 -13.24 -2.35 7.44
N ILE A 72 -12.97 -1.46 8.41
CA ILE A 72 -12.56 -0.08 8.15
C ILE A 72 -11.25 -0.06 7.34
N LEU A 73 -10.25 -0.83 7.76
CA LEU A 73 -8.95 -0.92 7.10
C LEU A 73 -9.10 -1.40 5.66
N THR A 74 -9.93 -2.42 5.42
CA THR A 74 -10.21 -2.94 4.08
C THR A 74 -10.82 -1.88 3.18
N THR A 75 -11.81 -1.13 3.66
CA THR A 75 -12.40 -0.02 2.89
C THR A 75 -11.38 1.08 2.60
N VAL A 76 -10.53 1.45 3.57
CA VAL A 76 -9.46 2.44 3.36
C VAL A 76 -8.45 1.96 2.31
N LYS A 77 -8.01 0.71 2.37
CA LYS A 77 -7.09 0.12 1.38
C LYS A 77 -7.69 0.12 -0.02
N HIS A 78 -8.98 -0.20 -0.15
CA HIS A 78 -9.69 -0.13 -1.42
C HIS A 78 -9.72 1.29 -1.99
N SER A 79 -10.06 2.29 -1.17
CA SER A 79 -10.05 3.70 -1.62
C SER A 79 -8.66 4.17 -2.03
N ILE A 80 -7.61 3.82 -1.26
CA ILE A 80 -6.22 4.14 -1.62
C ILE A 80 -5.86 3.52 -2.97
N ARG A 81 -6.19 2.24 -3.18
CA ARG A 81 -5.92 1.55 -4.46
C ARG A 81 -6.61 2.23 -5.63
N ASP A 82 -7.90 2.57 -5.49
CA ASP A 82 -8.68 3.24 -6.54
C ASP A 82 -8.12 4.62 -6.88
N ILE A 83 -7.62 5.36 -5.88
CA ILE A 83 -6.94 6.65 -6.08
C ILE A 83 -5.59 6.45 -6.78
N VAL A 84 -4.73 5.57 -6.27
CA VAL A 84 -3.37 5.35 -6.78
C VAL A 84 -3.38 4.76 -8.20
N ALA A 85 -4.36 3.91 -8.54
CA ALA A 85 -4.50 3.37 -9.90
C ALA A 85 -4.59 4.45 -10.99
N ARG A 86 -5.17 5.62 -10.67
CA ARG A 86 -5.25 6.75 -11.60
C ARG A 86 -3.90 7.38 -11.94
N MET A 87 -2.83 7.02 -11.22
CA MET A 87 -1.44 7.35 -11.58
C MET A 87 -1.16 7.05 -13.06
N HIS A 88 -1.62 5.92 -13.59
CA HIS A 88 -1.33 5.46 -14.96
C HIS A 88 -1.99 6.30 -16.06
N VAL A 89 -2.94 7.16 -15.69
CA VAL A 89 -3.71 8.02 -16.60
C VAL A 89 -3.37 9.50 -16.36
N GLU A 90 -3.36 9.94 -15.11
CA GLU A 90 -3.29 11.36 -14.74
C GLU A 90 -1.85 11.92 -14.67
N THR A 91 -0.82 11.07 -14.72
CA THR A 91 0.59 11.51 -14.80
C THR A 91 1.03 11.92 -16.21
N ARG A 92 0.26 11.57 -17.24
CA ARG A 92 0.64 11.77 -18.65
C ARG A 92 0.65 13.25 -19.01
N GLY A 93 1.82 13.77 -19.38
CA GLY A 93 2.00 15.14 -19.86
C GLY A 93 2.07 16.22 -18.77
N MET A 94 2.08 15.83 -17.49
CA MET A 94 2.35 16.74 -16.36
C MET A 94 3.83 16.66 -15.99
N THR A 95 4.48 17.81 -15.79
CA THR A 95 5.95 17.83 -15.58
C THR A 95 6.40 18.65 -14.37
N LYS A 96 5.51 19.42 -13.71
CA LYS A 96 5.93 20.41 -12.69
C LYS A 96 5.01 20.59 -11.48
N SER A 97 3.87 19.91 -11.41
CA SER A 97 2.92 20.04 -10.30
C SER A 97 2.45 18.68 -9.82
N VAL A 98 2.09 18.60 -8.54
CA VAL A 98 1.47 17.41 -7.94
C VAL A 98 0.28 16.96 -8.79
N ALA A 99 0.27 15.68 -9.16
CA ALA A 99 -0.78 15.12 -10.00
C ALA A 99 -2.14 15.10 -9.28
N PRO A 100 -3.29 15.17 -9.98
CA PRO A 100 -4.61 15.24 -9.35
C PRO A 100 -4.90 14.03 -8.44
N TYR A 101 -4.54 12.81 -8.84
CA TYR A 101 -4.68 11.60 -8.01
C TYR A 101 -3.91 11.74 -6.70
N MET A 102 -2.72 12.36 -6.73
CA MET A 102 -1.92 12.59 -5.54
C MET A 102 -2.54 13.68 -4.66
N GLN A 103 -3.09 14.75 -5.22
CA GLN A 103 -3.83 15.76 -4.44
C GLN A 103 -5.02 15.13 -3.70
N GLU A 104 -5.74 14.24 -4.39
CA GLU A 104 -6.84 13.49 -3.79
C GLU A 104 -6.36 12.52 -2.71
N LEU A 105 -5.25 11.81 -2.95
CA LEU A 105 -4.66 10.91 -1.97
C LEU A 105 -4.22 11.64 -0.69
N LEU A 106 -3.57 12.80 -0.83
CA LEU A 106 -3.16 13.64 0.30
C LEU A 106 -4.36 14.15 1.09
N THR A 107 -5.43 14.52 0.39
CA THR A 107 -6.71 14.91 1.01
C THR A 107 -7.32 13.73 1.76
N TYR A 108 -7.32 12.54 1.15
CA TYR A 108 -7.85 11.33 1.76
C TYR A 108 -7.05 10.89 2.99
N ILE A 109 -5.71 11.00 2.97
CA ILE A 109 -4.84 10.80 4.15
C ILE A 109 -5.23 11.72 5.31
N THR A 110 -5.56 12.98 4.99
CA THR A 110 -6.05 13.94 6.00
C THR A 110 -7.40 13.50 6.57
N HIS A 111 -8.31 12.99 5.73
CA HIS A 111 -9.59 12.43 6.22
C HIS A 111 -9.37 11.19 7.09
N ILE A 112 -8.45 10.28 6.71
CA ILE A 112 -8.10 9.12 7.55
C ILE A 112 -7.68 9.60 8.94
N ASP A 113 -6.76 10.56 9.02
CA ASP A 113 -6.27 11.08 10.31
C ASP A 113 -7.41 11.67 11.16
N GLN A 114 -8.27 12.50 10.54
CA GLN A 114 -9.43 13.09 11.20
C GLN A 114 -10.41 12.03 11.74
N HIS A 115 -10.71 10.99 10.96
CA HIS A 115 -11.59 9.91 11.38
C HIS A 115 -10.95 9.06 12.47
N MET A 116 -9.66 8.75 12.36
CA MET A 116 -8.94 7.92 13.33
C MET A 116 -8.73 8.64 14.67
N ALA A 117 -8.72 9.97 14.69
CA ALA A 117 -8.71 10.76 15.93
C ALA A 117 -9.95 10.53 16.81
N HIS A 118 -11.06 10.04 16.24
CA HIS A 118 -12.25 9.66 17.00
C HIS A 118 -12.17 8.26 17.62
N ILE A 119 -11.16 7.47 17.28
CA ILE A 119 -10.89 6.17 17.89
C ILE A 119 -9.74 6.35 18.90
N SER A 120 -9.72 5.51 19.95
CA SER A 120 -8.66 5.54 20.98
C SER A 120 -7.27 5.50 20.33
N ARG A 121 -6.42 6.52 20.59
CA ARG A 121 -5.07 6.60 20.00
C ARG A 121 -4.26 5.32 20.23
N ALA A 122 -4.40 4.68 21.39
CA ALA A 122 -3.72 3.42 21.70
C ALA A 122 -4.12 2.27 20.76
N VAL A 123 -5.39 2.23 20.36
CA VAL A 123 -5.94 1.21 19.44
C VAL A 123 -5.51 1.50 18.00
N CYS A 124 -5.57 2.76 17.57
CA CYS A 124 -5.25 3.14 16.19
C CYS A 124 -3.76 3.21 15.88
N HIS A 125 -2.95 3.85 16.74
CA HIS A 125 -1.53 4.09 16.46
C HIS A 125 -0.70 2.80 16.44
N SER A 126 -1.05 1.78 17.21
CA SER A 126 -0.20 0.57 17.32
C SER A 126 -0.37 -0.41 16.17
N HIS A 127 -1.51 -0.41 15.46
CA HIS A 127 -1.80 -1.45 14.47
C HIS A 127 -2.46 -0.94 13.19
N ILE A 128 -3.48 -0.09 13.26
CA ILE A 128 -4.26 0.32 12.09
C ILE A 128 -3.52 1.38 11.28
N LEU A 129 -3.05 2.46 11.93
CA LEU A 129 -2.31 3.52 11.24
C LEU A 129 -1.00 3.00 10.64
N SER A 130 -0.33 2.04 11.31
CA SER A 130 0.86 1.39 10.76
C SER A 130 0.56 0.65 9.45
N GLN A 131 -0.52 -0.14 9.43
CA GLN A 131 -0.92 -0.87 8.23
C GLN A 131 -1.36 0.05 7.09
N ILE A 132 -2.01 1.17 7.40
CA ILE A 132 -2.39 2.17 6.39
C ILE A 132 -1.15 2.86 5.83
N ALA A 133 -0.23 3.30 6.68
CA ALA A 133 1.02 3.94 6.27
C ALA A 133 1.87 3.02 5.38
N GLU A 134 2.02 1.76 5.77
CA GLU A 134 2.75 0.78 4.97
C GLU A 134 2.04 0.51 3.64
N TYR A 135 0.71 0.33 3.66
CA TYR A 135 -0.04 0.06 2.45
C TYR A 135 -0.02 1.21 1.45
N VAL A 136 -0.18 2.47 1.90
CA VAL A 136 -0.16 3.62 0.98
C VAL A 136 1.21 3.80 0.34
N ILE A 137 2.29 3.57 1.09
CA ILE A 137 3.66 3.61 0.57
C ILE A 137 3.90 2.46 -0.41
N ASP A 138 3.57 1.23 -0.03
CA ASP A 138 3.80 0.03 -0.85
C ASP A 138 2.99 0.07 -2.15
N SER A 139 1.72 0.51 -2.06
CA SER A 139 0.83 0.66 -3.21
C SER A 139 1.34 1.73 -4.18
N PHE A 140 1.81 2.87 -3.66
CA PHE A 140 2.44 3.89 -4.49
C PHE A 140 3.68 3.35 -5.21
N ILE A 141 4.61 2.73 -4.48
CA ILE A 141 5.87 2.21 -5.04
C ILE A 141 5.59 1.20 -6.14
N LEU A 142 4.71 0.23 -5.89
CA LEU A 142 4.33 -0.79 -6.86
C LEU A 142 3.76 -0.17 -8.14
N ASN A 143 2.80 0.73 -8.01
CA ASN A 143 2.20 1.40 -9.18
C ASN A 143 3.26 2.21 -9.95
N ALA A 144 4.12 2.93 -9.25
CA ALA A 144 5.18 3.70 -9.90
C ALA A 144 6.17 2.81 -10.69
N THR A 145 6.37 1.54 -10.32
CA THR A 145 7.19 0.60 -11.11
C THR A 145 6.60 0.28 -12.49
N LEU A 146 5.30 0.53 -12.72
CA LEU A 146 4.62 0.30 -13.99
C LEU A 146 4.56 1.57 -14.86
N VAL A 147 5.11 2.68 -14.40
CA VAL A 147 5.28 3.91 -15.19
C VAL A 147 6.71 3.95 -15.71
N ARG A 148 6.90 4.13 -17.01
CA ARG A 148 8.24 4.17 -17.62
C ARG A 148 9.00 5.41 -17.16
N SER A 149 10.05 5.19 -16.40
CA SER A 149 10.87 6.26 -15.82
C SER A 149 12.00 6.75 -16.74
N HIS A 150 12.23 6.11 -17.89
CA HIS A 150 13.27 6.50 -18.85
C HIS A 150 13.03 7.92 -19.41
N LEU A 151 11.80 8.43 -19.34
CA LEU A 151 11.49 9.82 -19.67
C LEU A 151 11.70 10.69 -18.42
N SER A 152 12.63 11.64 -18.49
CA SER A 152 13.06 12.47 -17.36
C SER A 152 11.92 13.15 -16.62
N ASP A 153 10.88 13.53 -17.35
CA ASP A 153 9.81 14.39 -16.84
C ASP A 153 8.77 13.61 -16.04
N GLU A 154 8.40 12.39 -16.47
CA GLU A 154 7.47 11.52 -15.74
C GLU A 154 8.13 11.01 -14.43
N ARG A 155 9.42 10.66 -14.49
CA ARG A 155 10.18 10.29 -13.28
C ARG A 155 10.25 11.43 -12.27
N GLN A 156 10.47 12.66 -12.76
CA GLN A 156 10.49 13.83 -11.88
C GLN A 156 9.14 14.03 -11.18
N LEU A 157 8.02 13.83 -11.90
CA LEU A 157 6.69 13.89 -11.30
C LEU A 157 6.48 12.81 -10.22
N ILE A 158 6.88 11.55 -10.48
CA ILE A 158 6.81 10.47 -9.49
C ILE A 158 7.59 10.83 -8.22
N VAL A 159 8.80 11.39 -8.36
CA VAL A 159 9.60 11.82 -7.20
C VAL A 159 8.93 12.95 -6.42
N ILE A 160 8.31 13.91 -7.11
CA ILE A 160 7.55 15.01 -6.47
C ILE A 160 6.36 14.45 -5.70
N ASP A 161 5.53 13.64 -6.35
CA ASP A 161 4.34 13.04 -5.76
C ASP A 161 4.71 12.16 -4.56
N PHE A 162 5.76 11.34 -4.69
CA PHE A 162 6.21 10.47 -3.62
C PHE A 162 6.75 11.26 -2.43
N SER A 163 7.54 12.29 -2.67
CA SER A 163 8.04 13.18 -1.61
C SER A 163 6.89 13.80 -0.80
N ARG A 164 5.81 14.23 -1.48
CA ARG A 164 4.61 14.75 -0.82
C ARG A 164 3.87 13.70 -0.01
N LEU A 165 3.73 12.49 -0.54
CA LEU A 165 3.13 11.37 0.19
C LEU A 165 3.91 11.08 1.47
N LEU A 166 5.24 10.95 1.38
CA LEU A 166 6.10 10.67 2.53
C LEU A 166 6.09 11.79 3.56
N GLU A 167 6.06 13.05 3.12
CA GLU A 167 5.91 14.22 3.99
C GLU A 167 4.58 14.17 4.74
N ALA A 168 3.47 13.83 4.07
CA ALA A 168 2.16 13.71 4.69
C ALA A 168 2.12 12.60 5.74
N VAL A 169 2.56 11.38 5.39
CA VAL A 169 2.60 10.23 6.33
C VAL A 169 3.46 10.56 7.56
N ARG A 170 4.62 11.20 7.36
CA ARG A 170 5.51 11.63 8.44
C ARG A 170 4.87 12.70 9.32
N SER A 171 4.19 13.68 8.73
CA SER A 171 3.55 14.78 9.47
C SER A 171 2.40 14.29 10.36
N MET A 172 1.73 13.20 9.97
CA MET A 172 0.70 12.57 10.79
C MET A 172 1.27 11.66 11.90
N GLU A 173 2.59 11.51 11.98
CA GLU A 173 3.27 10.63 12.94
C GLU A 173 2.79 9.17 12.88
N TRP A 174 2.42 8.70 11.68
CA TRP A 174 2.00 7.31 11.51
C TRP A 174 3.23 6.39 11.54
N PRO A 175 3.27 5.36 12.41
CA PRO A 175 4.38 4.41 12.41
C PRO A 175 4.42 3.63 11.10
N SER A 176 5.60 3.14 10.72
CA SER A 176 5.73 2.22 9.59
C SER A 176 6.99 1.37 9.75
N LYS A 177 7.00 0.19 9.11
CA LYS A 177 8.20 -0.66 8.99
C LYS A 177 9.43 0.04 8.40
N TYR A 178 9.24 1.15 7.69
CA TYR A 178 10.30 1.88 7.01
C TYR A 178 11.11 2.79 7.93
N GLY A 179 10.63 3.09 9.15
CA GLY A 179 11.30 4.04 10.05
C GLY A 179 11.43 5.41 9.39
N ASP A 180 12.65 5.87 9.16
CA ASP A 180 12.89 7.05 8.31
C ASP A 180 12.54 6.73 6.85
N THR A 181 11.46 7.34 6.37
CA THR A 181 10.94 7.16 5.02
C THR A 181 11.71 7.97 3.97
N SER A 182 12.55 8.92 4.34
CA SER A 182 13.24 9.81 3.38
C SER A 182 14.13 9.05 2.38
N ARG A 183 14.77 7.96 2.82
CA ARG A 183 15.55 7.04 1.97
C ARG A 183 14.75 6.36 0.88
N LEU A 184 13.42 6.26 1.00
CA LEU A 184 12.59 5.66 -0.05
C LEU A 184 12.62 6.49 -1.33
N LEU A 185 12.95 7.78 -1.26
CA LEU A 185 13.13 8.61 -2.46
C LEU A 185 14.25 8.10 -3.36
N ASP A 186 15.25 7.42 -2.80
CA ASP A 186 16.34 6.83 -3.57
C ASP A 186 15.86 5.73 -4.53
N LEU A 187 14.67 5.15 -4.30
CA LEU A 187 14.05 4.18 -5.22
C LEU A 187 13.83 4.74 -6.62
N PHE A 188 13.50 6.03 -6.70
CA PHE A 188 13.24 6.74 -7.95
C PHE A 188 14.32 7.77 -8.27
N GLY A 189 15.42 7.77 -7.50
CA GLY A 189 16.61 8.60 -7.74
C GLY A 189 17.35 8.19 -9.01
N LYS A 190 18.35 8.97 -9.43
CA LYS A 190 19.12 8.68 -10.65
C LYS A 190 20.17 7.58 -10.48
N ASP A 191 20.53 7.26 -9.25
CA ASP A 191 21.62 6.35 -8.94
C ASP A 191 21.08 4.97 -8.54
N VAL A 192 21.30 4.01 -9.43
CA VAL A 192 20.88 2.62 -9.26
C VAL A 192 21.54 1.98 -8.05
N ASP A 193 22.77 2.34 -7.69
CA ASP A 193 23.48 1.74 -6.56
C ASP A 193 22.92 2.21 -5.21
N PHE A 194 22.34 3.42 -5.15
CA PHE A 194 21.55 3.86 -3.99
C PHE A 194 20.18 3.18 -3.93
N MET A 195 19.47 3.09 -5.07
CA MET A 195 18.19 2.38 -5.17
C MET A 195 18.28 0.95 -4.62
N LEU A 196 19.34 0.21 -4.98
CA LEU A 196 19.53 -1.19 -4.56
C LEU A 196 19.87 -1.36 -3.07
N LYS A 197 20.23 -0.28 -2.37
CA LYS A 197 20.55 -0.29 -0.93
C LYS A 197 19.35 0.09 -0.06
N VAL A 198 18.21 0.45 -0.65
CA VAL A 198 17.01 0.81 0.12
C VAL A 198 16.47 -0.44 0.83
N GLU A 199 16.53 -0.43 2.16
CA GLU A 199 16.06 -1.52 3.00
C GLU A 199 14.53 -1.55 3.16
N GLY A 200 13.99 -2.72 3.49
CA GLY A 200 12.56 -2.92 3.78
C GLY A 200 11.68 -3.07 2.53
N VAL A 201 12.25 -2.88 1.34
CA VAL A 201 11.58 -3.02 0.04
C VAL A 201 11.78 -4.43 -0.50
N ARG A 202 10.76 -4.97 -1.17
CA ARG A 202 10.79 -6.31 -1.80
C ARG A 202 11.78 -6.34 -2.97
N LYS A 203 12.48 -7.46 -3.16
CA LYS A 203 13.46 -7.62 -4.25
C LYS A 203 12.77 -7.54 -5.61
N SER A 204 11.55 -8.05 -5.71
CA SER A 204 10.71 -7.93 -6.90
C SER A 204 10.45 -6.48 -7.32
N ILE A 205 10.29 -5.55 -6.37
CA ILE A 205 10.18 -4.11 -6.67
C ILE A 205 11.48 -3.59 -7.30
N LEU A 206 12.64 -3.94 -6.74
CA LEU A 206 13.93 -3.51 -7.28
C LEU A 206 14.14 -4.03 -8.71
N VAL A 207 13.76 -5.28 -8.98
CA VAL A 207 13.78 -5.86 -10.33
C VAL A 207 12.85 -5.09 -11.28
N GLN A 208 11.62 -4.79 -10.85
CA GLN A 208 10.66 -4.04 -11.66
C GLN A 208 11.11 -2.60 -11.94
N LEU A 209 11.75 -1.93 -10.98
CA LEU A 209 12.33 -0.60 -11.18
C LEU A 209 13.43 -0.63 -12.25
N LEU A 210 14.34 -1.61 -12.20
CA LEU A 210 15.35 -1.80 -13.25
C LEU A 210 14.74 -2.06 -14.63
N ILE A 211 13.63 -2.80 -14.69
CA ILE A 211 12.87 -3.02 -15.93
C ILE A 211 12.21 -1.71 -16.41
N SER A 212 11.64 -0.94 -15.50
CA SER A 212 11.00 0.35 -15.83
C SER A 212 11.99 1.39 -16.34
N ASP A 213 13.18 1.43 -15.74
CA ASP A 213 14.31 2.28 -16.12
C ASP A 213 14.95 1.82 -17.44
N SER A 214 14.69 0.58 -17.87
CA SER A 214 15.18 0.07 -19.15
C SER A 214 14.37 0.60 -20.35
N PRO A 215 14.99 0.68 -21.54
CA PRO A 215 14.27 0.96 -22.78
C PRO A 215 13.10 0.02 -23.05
N SER A 216 12.20 0.44 -23.95
CA SER A 216 10.96 -0.28 -24.27
C SER A 216 11.15 -1.65 -24.93
N GLU A 217 12.39 -2.04 -25.28
CA GLU A 217 12.68 -3.39 -25.77
C GLU A 217 12.41 -4.47 -24.72
N VAL A 218 12.58 -4.16 -23.44
CA VAL A 218 12.15 -5.02 -22.33
C VAL A 218 10.74 -4.57 -21.94
N PRO A 219 9.68 -5.39 -22.13
CA PRO A 219 8.32 -5.01 -21.75
C PRO A 219 8.19 -4.86 -20.22
N LEU A 220 7.28 -4.01 -19.77
CA LEU A 220 6.90 -3.99 -18.36
C LEU A 220 6.23 -5.31 -17.96
N PRO A 221 6.23 -5.68 -16.67
CA PRO A 221 5.56 -6.87 -16.15
C PRO A 221 4.14 -7.07 -16.70
N ASN A 222 3.27 -6.07 -16.53
CA ASN A 222 1.89 -6.10 -17.02
C ASN A 222 1.80 -6.21 -18.55
N GLN A 223 2.69 -5.53 -19.28
CA GLN A 223 2.72 -5.54 -20.75
C GLN A 223 3.12 -6.90 -21.31
N SER A 224 4.00 -7.64 -20.62
CA SER A 224 4.48 -8.96 -21.07
C SER A 224 3.36 -10.00 -21.19
N VAL A 225 2.29 -9.84 -20.41
CA VAL A 225 1.10 -10.71 -20.37
C VAL A 225 -0.19 -9.99 -20.80
N LYS A 226 -0.07 -8.76 -21.32
CA LYS A 226 -1.19 -7.91 -21.79
C LYS A 226 -2.25 -7.58 -20.72
N TRP A 227 -1.82 -7.43 -19.48
CA TRP A 227 -2.66 -6.96 -18.39
C TRP A 227 -2.68 -5.43 -18.31
N THR A 228 -3.81 -4.87 -17.86
CA THR A 228 -3.83 -3.48 -17.39
C THR A 228 -2.93 -3.35 -16.14
N PRO A 229 -2.48 -2.13 -15.81
CA PRO A 229 -1.74 -1.93 -14.56
C PRO A 229 -2.52 -2.42 -13.33
N GLU A 230 -3.83 -2.20 -13.29
CA GLU A 230 -4.71 -2.61 -12.19
C GLU A 230 -4.80 -4.13 -12.07
N GLU A 231 -4.92 -4.86 -13.19
CA GLU A 231 -4.92 -6.33 -13.21
C GLU A 231 -3.60 -6.89 -12.66
N TYR A 232 -2.46 -6.29 -13.05
CA TYR A 232 -1.17 -6.71 -12.54
C TYR A 232 -0.98 -6.39 -11.05
N VAL A 233 -1.42 -5.21 -10.59
CA VAL A 233 -1.35 -4.83 -9.17
C VAL A 233 -2.18 -5.79 -8.33
N ALA A 234 -3.41 -6.11 -8.74
CA ALA A 234 -4.26 -7.07 -8.05
C ALA A 234 -3.61 -8.46 -7.99
N TRP A 235 -3.06 -8.93 -9.12
CA TRP A 235 -2.32 -10.19 -9.14
C TRP A 235 -1.12 -10.15 -8.19
N TYR A 236 -0.32 -9.08 -8.20
CA TYR A 236 0.87 -8.94 -7.37
C TYR A 236 0.57 -8.89 -5.86
N GLU A 237 -0.59 -8.35 -5.46
CA GLU A 237 -1.05 -8.32 -4.07
C GLU A 237 -1.46 -9.71 -3.56
N ASP A 238 -1.98 -10.56 -4.45
CA ASP A 238 -2.46 -11.91 -4.13
C ASP A 238 -1.37 -12.99 -4.17
N HIS A 239 -0.14 -12.64 -4.60
CA HIS A 239 0.96 -13.59 -4.79
C HIS A 239 2.14 -13.34 -3.85
N SER A 240 2.82 -14.42 -3.48
CA SER A 240 4.03 -14.38 -2.68
C SER A 240 5.21 -13.75 -3.44
N GLU A 241 6.19 -13.26 -2.71
CA GLU A 241 7.41 -12.69 -3.31
C GLU A 241 8.13 -13.69 -4.24
N LEU A 242 8.13 -14.98 -3.89
CA LEU A 242 8.76 -16.03 -4.70
C LEU A 242 8.02 -16.23 -6.03
N GLU A 243 6.69 -16.22 -6.03
CA GLU A 243 5.87 -16.36 -7.24
C GLU A 243 6.06 -15.16 -8.17
N VAL A 244 6.10 -13.95 -7.59
CA VAL A 244 6.38 -12.72 -8.33
C VAL A 244 7.78 -12.76 -8.95
N LEU A 245 8.81 -13.16 -8.19
CA LEU A 245 10.17 -13.28 -8.72
C LEU A 245 10.28 -14.35 -9.81
N ALA A 246 9.56 -15.47 -9.68
CA ALA A 246 9.49 -16.50 -10.71
C ALA A 246 8.86 -15.98 -12.00
N PHE A 247 7.78 -15.20 -11.88
CA PHE A 247 7.16 -14.49 -13.00
C PHE A 247 8.15 -13.54 -13.69
N LEU A 248 8.83 -12.68 -12.92
CA LEU A 248 9.82 -11.73 -13.44
C LEU A 248 11.01 -12.45 -14.10
N ASN A 249 11.46 -13.58 -13.55
CA ASN A 249 12.49 -14.42 -14.16
C ASN A 249 12.04 -14.98 -15.51
N GLY A 250 10.77 -15.39 -15.62
CA GLY A 250 10.16 -15.80 -16.90
C GLY A 250 10.17 -14.69 -17.94
N LEU A 251 9.81 -13.46 -17.55
CA LEU A 251 9.86 -12.27 -18.41
C LEU A 251 11.29 -12.02 -18.92
N VAL A 252 12.28 -12.01 -18.03
CA VAL A 252 13.69 -11.74 -18.37
C VAL A 252 14.26 -12.84 -19.27
N THR A 253 13.86 -14.09 -19.05
CA THR A 253 14.23 -15.22 -19.91
C THR A 253 13.65 -15.07 -21.31
N SER A 254 12.37 -14.67 -21.42
CA SER A 254 11.72 -14.40 -22.70
C SER A 254 12.40 -13.25 -23.46
N TYR A 255 12.78 -12.18 -22.77
CA TYR A 255 13.56 -11.08 -23.35
C TYR A 255 14.92 -11.58 -23.88
N ASN A 256 15.64 -12.38 -23.10
CA ASN A 256 16.91 -12.99 -23.53
C ASN A 256 16.76 -13.80 -24.83
N SER A 257 15.76 -14.70 -24.88
CA SER A 257 15.47 -15.47 -26.10
C SER A 257 15.14 -14.58 -27.31
N SER A 258 14.42 -13.47 -27.09
CA SER A 258 14.11 -12.49 -28.14
C SER A 258 15.38 -11.80 -28.67
N VAL A 259 16.28 -11.34 -27.80
CA VAL A 259 17.56 -10.72 -28.20
C VAL A 259 18.40 -11.68 -29.06
N ILE A 260 18.53 -12.93 -28.61
CA ILE A 260 19.24 -13.99 -29.33
C ILE A 260 18.59 -14.24 -30.70
N SER A 261 17.26 -14.35 -30.75
CA SER A 261 16.54 -14.62 -32.01
C SER A 261 16.68 -13.49 -33.04
N ARG A 262 16.85 -12.24 -32.59
CA ARG A 262 17.07 -11.06 -33.42
C ARG A 262 18.54 -10.90 -33.85
N GLY A 263 19.44 -11.78 -33.40
CA GLY A 263 20.87 -11.67 -33.64
C GLY A 263 21.52 -10.44 -32.99
N GLN A 264 20.85 -9.84 -32.00
CA GLN A 264 21.39 -8.69 -31.28
C GLN A 264 22.47 -9.17 -30.30
N GLN A 265 23.60 -8.46 -30.27
CA GLN A 265 24.72 -8.78 -29.36
C GLN A 265 24.73 -7.96 -28.07
N GLN A 266 23.84 -6.97 -27.97
CA GLN A 266 23.78 -6.04 -26.85
C GLN A 266 22.42 -6.16 -26.14
N TYR A 267 22.48 -6.35 -24.83
CA TYR A 267 21.34 -6.27 -23.93
C TYR A 267 21.15 -4.83 -23.44
N VAL A 268 19.98 -4.53 -22.87
CA VAL A 268 19.77 -3.26 -22.15
C VAL A 268 20.75 -3.12 -20.98
N GLU A 269 21.09 -1.88 -20.63
CA GLU A 269 22.09 -1.54 -19.60
C GLU A 269 21.85 -2.25 -18.26
N HIS A 270 20.59 -2.33 -17.83
CA HIS A 270 20.23 -2.91 -16.53
C HIS A 270 20.15 -4.44 -16.53
N TYR A 271 20.23 -5.12 -17.68
CA TYR A 271 20.06 -6.56 -17.78
C TYR A 271 20.99 -7.38 -16.86
N PRO A 272 22.32 -7.12 -16.78
CA PRO A 272 23.19 -7.87 -15.88
C PRO A 272 22.82 -7.73 -14.40
N ARG A 273 22.36 -6.54 -14.00
CA ARG A 273 21.92 -6.28 -12.61
C ARG A 273 20.62 -7.01 -12.29
N ILE A 274 19.66 -7.02 -13.23
CA ILE A 274 18.41 -7.76 -13.10
C ILE A 274 18.68 -9.25 -12.91
N VAL A 275 19.52 -9.85 -13.76
CA VAL A 275 19.86 -11.27 -13.68
C VAL A 275 20.51 -11.60 -12.33
N LYS A 276 21.44 -10.77 -11.87
CA LYS A 276 22.10 -10.96 -10.57
C LYS A 276 21.09 -10.94 -9.42
N LEU A 277 20.18 -9.96 -9.37
CA LEU A 277 19.15 -9.89 -8.34
C LEU A 277 18.24 -11.12 -8.33
N LEU A 278 17.86 -11.60 -9.52
CA LEU A 278 17.03 -12.80 -9.63
C LEU A 278 17.80 -14.04 -9.15
N GLN A 279 19.07 -14.21 -9.55
CA GLN A 279 19.92 -15.31 -9.07
C GLN A 279 20.11 -15.29 -7.56
N ASP A 280 20.34 -14.12 -6.96
CA ASP A 280 20.49 -13.95 -5.51
C ASP A 280 19.16 -14.14 -4.74
N SER A 281 18.06 -14.37 -5.44
CA SER A 281 16.72 -14.54 -4.85
C SER A 281 16.19 -15.96 -4.88
N PHE A 282 16.88 -16.89 -5.58
CA PHE A 282 16.54 -18.31 -5.64
C PHE A 282 17.58 -19.17 -4.92
#